data_AF-A0A376RKS8-F1
#
_entry.id   AF-A0A376RKS8-F1
#
_cell.length_a   1.000
_cell.length_b   1.000
_cell.length_c   1.000
_cell.angle_alpha   90.00
_cell.angle_beta   90.00
_cell.angle_gamma   90.00
#
_symmetry.space_group_name_H-M   'P 1'
#
loop_
_entity.id
_entity.type
_entity.pdbx_description
1 polymer ?
#
loop_
_entity_poly.entity_id
_entity_poly.type
_entity_poly.pdbx_seq_one_letter_code
_entity_poly.pdbx_strand_id
1 'polypeptide(L)'
;MLNALVAIRYLKPQMPKSWHFVSHGEMWVPMPGDAACVWLSDTHEQVNLLVVESGENAALCLLAQPCVVIAGRAMQLGDAIKIMNDRLKPQVNVDSFSLEQAV
;
A
#
# COMPACT_ATOMS: atom_id res chain seq x y z
N MET A 1 -0.16 10.06 10.84
CA MET A 1 1.33 10.02 10.76
C MET A 1 2.00 9.11 11.81
N LEU A 2 1.46 8.92 13.02
CA LEU A 2 2.14 8.13 14.07
C LEU A 2 2.38 6.66 13.67
N ASN A 3 1.43 6.03 12.97
CA ASN A 3 1.53 4.64 12.52
C ASN A 3 2.65 4.40 11.49
N ALA A 4 2.98 5.39 10.66
CA ALA A 4 4.08 5.26 9.70
C ALA A 4 5.44 5.18 10.42
N LEU A 5 5.66 6.02 11.43
CA LEU A 5 6.88 5.98 12.24
C LEU A 5 7.01 4.67 13.03
N VAL A 6 5.89 4.14 13.54
CA VAL A 6 5.89 2.84 14.23
C VAL A 6 6.19 1.69 13.26
N ALA A 7 5.61 1.71 12.06
CA ALA A 7 5.86 0.70 11.04
C ALA A 7 7.32 0.69 10.57
N ILE A 8 7.93 1.87 10.41
CA ILE A 8 9.34 1.99 10.03
C ILE A 8 10.26 1.50 11.16
N ARG A 9 9.94 1.79 12.42
CA ARG A 9 10.87 1.57 13.55
C ARG A 9 10.70 0.24 14.29
N TYR A 10 9.51 -0.35 14.29
CA TYR A 10 9.18 -1.45 15.19
C TYR A 10 8.52 -2.66 14.52
N LEU A 11 8.18 -2.59 13.22
CA LEU A 11 7.62 -3.75 12.55
C LEU A 11 8.70 -4.77 12.22
N LYS A 12 8.44 -6.04 12.54
CA LYS A 12 9.22 -7.16 12.04
C LYS A 12 9.23 -7.13 10.51
N PRO A 13 10.31 -7.58 9.85
CA PRO A 13 10.39 -7.67 8.39
C PRO A 13 9.16 -8.39 7.83
N GLN A 14 8.36 -7.66 7.04
CA GLN A 14 7.15 -8.21 6.42
C GLN A 14 7.52 -9.01 5.18
N MET A 15 6.89 -10.18 5.00
CA MET A 15 6.99 -10.93 3.75
C MET A 15 6.23 -10.19 2.65
N PRO A 16 6.85 -9.96 1.47
CA PRO A 16 6.17 -9.33 0.35
C PRO A 16 4.99 -10.19 -0.11
N LYS A 17 3.81 -9.59 -0.20
CA LYS A 17 2.59 -10.22 -0.73
C LYS A 17 2.47 -9.88 -2.22
N SER A 18 2.26 -10.91 -3.04
CA SER A 18 2.20 -10.78 -4.52
C SER A 18 0.95 -11.41 -5.15
N TRP A 19 0.50 -12.57 -4.66
CA TRP A 19 -0.59 -13.34 -5.30
C TRP A 19 -1.99 -12.72 -5.19
N HIS A 20 -2.20 -11.84 -4.21
CA HIS A 20 -3.46 -11.12 -4.02
C HIS A 20 -3.67 -9.96 -4.99
N PHE A 21 -2.62 -9.59 -5.75
CA PHE A 21 -2.63 -8.38 -6.56
C PHE A 21 -2.38 -8.69 -8.03
N VAL A 22 -3.02 -7.92 -8.90
CA VAL A 22 -2.80 -7.97 -10.35
C VAL A 22 -1.36 -7.58 -10.67
N SER A 23 -0.67 -8.34 -11.53
CA SER A 23 0.65 -7.96 -12.06
C SER A 23 0.47 -7.03 -13.25
N HIS A 24 1.24 -5.95 -13.29
CA HIS A 24 1.22 -5.00 -14.40
C HIS A 24 2.35 -5.20 -15.40
N GLY A 25 3.24 -6.18 -15.19
CA GLY A 25 4.35 -6.51 -16.10
C GLY A 25 5.48 -5.47 -16.16
N GLU A 26 5.23 -4.25 -15.72
CA GLU A 26 6.20 -3.15 -15.59
C GLU A 26 6.50 -2.90 -14.12
N MET A 27 7.79 -2.85 -13.76
CA MET A 27 8.22 -2.49 -12.41
C MET A 27 8.30 -0.97 -12.30
N TRP A 28 7.28 -0.38 -11.68
CA TRP A 28 7.36 1.00 -11.21
C TRP A 28 8.26 1.05 -9.97
N VAL A 29 9.14 2.05 -9.87
CA VAL A 29 9.97 2.29 -8.69
C VAL A 29 9.30 3.39 -7.85
N PRO A 30 8.48 3.04 -6.84
CA PRO A 30 7.81 4.03 -6.02
C PRO A 30 8.80 4.75 -5.11
N MET A 31 8.52 6.01 -4.79
CA MET A 31 9.25 6.78 -3.78
C MET A 31 8.44 6.88 -2.46
N PRO A 32 9.11 7.01 -1.30
CA PRO A 32 8.41 7.28 -0.04
C PRO A 32 7.59 8.56 -0.14
N GLY A 33 6.31 8.49 0.23
CA GLY A 33 5.34 9.58 0.10
C GLY A 33 4.44 9.47 -1.14
N ASP A 34 4.74 8.58 -2.08
CA ASP A 34 3.90 8.39 -3.27
C ASP A 34 2.55 7.76 -2.92
N ALA A 35 1.49 8.29 -3.54
CA ALA A 35 0.19 7.64 -3.59
C ALA A 35 0.24 6.51 -4.63
N ALA A 36 0.06 5.28 -4.16
CA ALA A 36 0.07 4.08 -4.97
C ALA A 36 -1.32 3.42 -4.94
N CYS A 37 -1.61 2.65 -5.97
CA CYS A 37 -2.78 1.78 -5.99
C CYS A 37 -2.41 0.38 -6.47
N VAL A 38 -3.18 -0.59 -6.02
CA VAL A 38 -3.13 -1.99 -6.45
C VAL A 38 -4.53 -2.45 -6.79
N TRP A 39 -4.64 -3.49 -7.61
CA TRP A 39 -5.93 -4.14 -7.90
C TRP A 39 -5.92 -5.53 -7.32
N LEU A 40 -7.00 -5.90 -6.63
CA LEU A 40 -7.19 -7.26 -6.13
C LEU A 40 -7.37 -8.23 -7.31
N SER A 41 -6.71 -9.38 -7.25
CA SER A 41 -6.73 -10.36 -8.34
C SER A 41 -8.06 -11.09 -8.49
N ASP A 42 -8.87 -11.16 -7.43
CA ASP A 42 -10.17 -11.81 -7.39
C ASP A 42 -11.32 -10.86 -7.74
N THR A 43 -11.35 -9.67 -7.14
CA THR A 43 -12.46 -8.71 -7.30
C THR A 43 -12.18 -7.60 -8.31
N HIS A 44 -10.93 -7.43 -8.74
CA HIS A 44 -10.46 -6.25 -9.49
C HIS A 44 -10.75 -4.91 -8.79
N GLU A 45 -11.00 -4.94 -7.48
CA GLU A 45 -11.18 -3.73 -6.68
C GLU A 45 -9.85 -2.98 -6.56
N GLN A 46 -9.91 -1.66 -6.77
CA GLN A 46 -8.76 -0.78 -6.58
C GLN A 46 -8.59 -0.47 -5.09
N VAL A 47 -7.37 -0.67 -4.59
CA VAL A 47 -7.00 -0.41 -3.21
C VAL A 47 -5.95 0.69 -3.18
N ASN A 48 -6.21 1.74 -2.42
CA ASN A 48 -5.35 2.90 -2.30
C ASN A 48 -4.33 2.70 -1.17
N LEU A 49 -3.09 3.07 -1.45
CA LEU A 49 -1.93 2.83 -0.60
C LEU A 49 -1.04 4.07 -0.55
N LEU A 50 -0.36 4.24 0.58
CA LEU A 50 0.70 5.23 0.75
C LEU A 50 2.04 4.50 0.87
N VAL A 51 2.99 4.81 -0.01
CA VAL A 51 4.33 4.25 0.06
C VAL A 51 5.08 4.91 1.21
N VAL A 52 5.60 4.11 2.14
CA VAL A 52 6.40 4.61 3.29
C VAL A 52 7.87 4.25 3.18
N GLU A 53 8.19 3.12 2.55
CA GLU A 53 9.57 2.76 2.23
C GLU A 53 9.63 2.12 0.84
N SER A 54 10.56 2.58 0.02
CA SER A 54 10.85 2.02 -1.29
C SER A 54 11.98 0.98 -1.19
N GLY A 55 11.77 -0.20 -1.78
CA GLY A 55 12.83 -1.19 -1.98
C GLY A 55 12.97 -1.54 -3.45
N GLU A 56 14.08 -2.19 -3.82
CA GLU A 56 14.42 -2.51 -5.21
C GLU A 56 13.35 -3.37 -5.92
N ASN A 57 12.79 -4.35 -5.20
CA ASN A 57 11.79 -5.29 -5.74
C ASN A 57 10.41 -5.18 -5.07
N ALA A 58 10.33 -4.52 -3.92
CA ALA A 58 9.11 -4.39 -3.14
C ALA A 58 9.15 -3.15 -2.26
N ALA A 59 8.01 -2.48 -2.13
CA ALA A 59 7.82 -1.32 -1.28
C ALA A 59 6.95 -1.65 -0.07
N LEU A 60 7.28 -1.03 1.07
CA LEU A 60 6.41 -1.03 2.24
C LEU A 60 5.37 0.08 2.04
N CYS A 61 4.11 -0.30 2.10
CA CYS A 61 2.98 0.59 1.94
C CYS A 61 2.07 0.54 3.16
N LEU A 62 1.35 1.61 3.41
CA LEU A 62 0.24 1.66 4.36
C LEU A 62 -1.07 1.71 3.60
N LEU A 63 -2.11 1.06 4.13
CA LEU A 63 -3.46 1.23 3.59
C LEU A 63 -3.90 2.69 3.73
N ALA A 64 -4.33 3.31 2.63
CA ALA A 64 -4.75 4.71 2.56
C ALA A 64 -6.27 4.86 2.36
N GLN A 65 -7.04 3.86 2.77
CA GLN A 65 -8.51 3.85 2.75
C GLN A 65 -9.06 3.26 4.07
N PRO A 66 -10.35 3.48 4.41
CA PRO A 66 -10.89 3.12 5.72
C PRO A 66 -10.71 1.64 6.09
N CYS A 67 -11.09 0.75 5.17
CA CYS A 67 -10.89 -0.68 5.33
C CYS A 67 -10.86 -1.39 3.96
N VAL A 68 -10.27 -2.58 3.94
CA VAL A 68 -10.33 -3.51 2.81
C VAL A 68 -10.18 -4.93 3.32
N VAL A 69 -10.77 -5.91 2.64
CA VAL A 69 -10.53 -7.33 2.94
C VAL A 69 -9.60 -7.89 1.88
N ILE A 70 -8.38 -8.24 2.28
CA ILE A 70 -7.39 -8.88 1.40
C ILE A 70 -7.21 -10.30 1.92
N ALA A 71 -7.49 -11.30 1.09
CA ALA A 71 -7.32 -12.72 1.45
C ALA A 71 -8.17 -13.20 2.64
N GLY A 72 -9.35 -12.61 2.85
CA GLY A 72 -10.16 -12.86 4.05
C GLY A 72 -9.62 -12.21 5.32
N ARG A 73 -8.53 -11.43 5.24
CA ARG A 73 -8.04 -10.58 6.34
C ARG A 73 -8.54 -9.15 6.14
N ALA A 74 -9.29 -8.65 7.11
CA ALA A 74 -9.63 -7.23 7.17
C ALA A 74 -8.36 -6.42 7.52
N MET A 75 -8.07 -5.43 6.69
CA MET A 75 -7.05 -4.41 6.90
C MET A 75 -7.75 -3.08 7.12
N GLN A 76 -7.17 -2.24 7.96
CA GLN A 76 -7.69 -0.92 8.32
C GLN A 76 -6.72 0.17 7.88
N LEU A 77 -7.22 1.41 7.80
CA LEU A 77 -6.40 2.58 7.50
C LEU A 77 -5.12 2.62 8.34
N GLY A 78 -3.97 2.69 7.69
CA GLY A 78 -2.66 2.71 8.33
C GLY A 78 -2.03 1.35 8.62
N ASP A 79 -2.70 0.23 8.29
CA ASP A 79 -2.07 -1.09 8.35
C ASP A 79 -0.95 -1.21 7.31
N ALA A 80 0.17 -1.77 7.73
CA ALA A 80 1.34 -1.95 6.88
C ALA A 80 1.27 -3.24 6.06
N ILE A 81 1.63 -3.13 4.78
CA ILE A 81 1.74 -4.25 3.86
C ILE A 81 2.94 -4.03 2.93
N LYS A 82 3.75 -5.08 2.75
CA LYS A 82 4.86 -5.05 1.79
C LYS A 82 4.39 -5.67 0.48
N ILE A 83 4.54 -4.94 -0.61
CA ILE A 83 4.00 -5.32 -1.93
C ILE A 83 5.12 -5.26 -2.97
N MET A 84 5.13 -6.21 -3.90
CA MET A 84 6.08 -6.22 -5.02
C MET A 84 5.83 -5.06 -5.98
N ASN A 85 6.91 -4.47 -6.50
CA ASN A 85 6.85 -3.27 -7.34
C ASN A 85 6.07 -3.50 -8.66
N ASP A 86 6.07 -4.72 -9.19
CA ASP A 86 5.29 -5.10 -10.40
C ASP A 86 3.77 -5.11 -10.18
N ARG A 87 3.31 -4.93 -8.94
CA ARG A 87 1.89 -4.87 -8.54
C ARG A 87 1.42 -3.44 -8.28
N LEU A 88 2.34 -2.50 -8.10
CA LEU A 88 2.02 -1.12 -7.75
C LEU A 88 1.85 -0.27 -9.01
N LYS A 89 0.89 0.65 -8.98
CA LYS A 89 0.82 1.75 -9.93
C LYS A 89 0.67 3.10 -9.23
N PRO A 90 1.20 4.17 -9.83
CA PRO A 90 1.00 5.52 -9.33
C PRO A 90 -0.49 5.90 -9.42
N GLN A 91 -1.03 6.47 -8.35
CA GLN A 91 -2.39 6.99 -8.34
C GLN A 91 -2.40 8.38 -8.98
N VAL A 92 -3.04 8.52 -10.14
CA VAL A 92 -3.08 9.79 -10.91
C VAL A 92 -4.10 10.78 -10.35
N ASN A 93 -5.09 10.30 -9.58
CA ASN A 93 -6.10 11.15 -8.99
C ASN A 93 -5.80 11.40 -7.51
N VAL A 94 -5.18 12.55 -7.25
CA VAL A 94 -4.96 13.10 -5.91
C VAL A 94 -6.26 13.81 -5.49
N ASP A 95 -7.33 13.05 -5.31
CA ASP A 95 -8.48 13.57 -4.57
C ASP A 95 -8.04 13.68 -3.12
N SER A 96 -7.44 14.84 -2.82
CA SER A 96 -7.25 15.47 -1.51
C SER A 96 -7.42 14.48 -0.36
N PHE A 97 -6.32 13.82 0.03
CA PHE A 97 -6.26 13.16 1.33
C PHE A 97 -6.50 14.23 2.39
N SER A 98 -7.76 14.44 2.77
CA SER A 98 -8.16 15.33 3.85
C SER A 98 -7.58 14.72 5.12
N LEU A 99 -6.42 15.24 5.50
CA LEU A 99 -5.64 14.91 6.68
C LEU A 99 -6.32 15.41 7.98
N GLU A 100 -7.64 15.56 7.99
CA GLU A 100 -8.40 16.18 9.10
C GLU A 100 -9.14 15.17 10.01
N GLN A 101 -9.01 13.87 9.78
CA GLN A 101 -9.57 12.87 10.70
C GLN A 101 -8.50 11.94 11.30
N ALA A 102 -7.57 12.56 12.01
CA ALA A 102 -6.90 11.92 13.12
C ALA A 102 -6.99 12.87 14.31
N VAL A 103 -7.97 12.61 15.17
CA VAL A 103 -8.21 13.22 16.50
C VAL A 103 -6.94 13.28 17.33
#